data_AF-A0A0F9F904-F1
#
_entry.id   AF-A0A0F9F904-F1
#
_cell.length_a   1.000
_cell.length_b   1.000
_cell.length_c   1.000
_cell.angle_alpha   90.00
_cell.angle_beta   90.00
_cell.angle_gamma   90.00
#
_symmetry.space_group_name_H-M   'P 1'
#
loop_
_entity.id
_entity.type
_entity.pdbx_description
1 polymer ?
#
loop_
_entity_poly.entity_id
_entity_poly.type
_entity_poly.pdbx_seq_one_letter_code
_entity_poly.pdbx_strand_id
1 'polypeptide(L)'
;MKLKDLGSFYSLEGTAKCETCNGTGLYQGFPEQDGAFVICYKCDGTGKIKISLRFKKFKGKEHQPKCKRVYTRTMGYGITDKNITVKGRLFPFADYGCSYKEWLKGAKPIPLKFLGCPYQETNQNLQTKDVNNLYKTRCKENSGWGMSVNCKLYNDKHKCWEIFEKEVNNAK
;
A
#
# COMPACT_ATOMS: atom_id res chain seq x y z
N MET A 1 22.25 11.01 12.01
CA MET A 1 21.03 11.84 11.87
C MET A 1 20.61 12.34 13.25
N LYS A 2 19.89 13.46 13.34
CA LYS A 2 19.38 14.03 14.60
C LYS A 2 17.88 14.28 14.47
N LEU A 3 17.09 13.69 15.36
CA LEU A 3 15.67 13.98 15.51
C LEU A 3 15.51 15.11 16.53
N LYS A 4 14.91 16.23 16.12
CA LYS A 4 14.60 17.37 16.96
C LYS A 4 13.11 17.41 17.25
N ASP A 5 12.77 17.61 18.51
CA ASP A 5 11.41 17.92 18.93
C ASP A 5 11.18 19.43 18.82
N LEU A 6 10.21 19.83 17.99
CA LEU A 6 9.83 21.23 17.77
C LEU A 6 8.40 21.50 18.25
N GLY A 7 7.97 20.81 19.31
CA GLY A 7 6.64 20.97 19.90
C GLY A 7 5.57 20.18 19.14
N SER A 8 4.94 20.78 18.13
CA SER A 8 3.91 20.10 17.31
C SER A 8 4.48 19.31 16.13
N PHE A 9 5.79 19.41 15.91
CA PHE A 9 6.50 18.74 14.81
C PHE A 9 7.72 17.98 15.33
N TYR A 10 8.12 16.97 14.58
CA TYR A 10 9.47 16.42 14.61
C TYR A 10 10.23 16.90 13.37
N SER A 11 11.50 17.26 13.53
CA SER A 11 12.43 17.52 12.42
C SER A 11 13.53 16.47 12.43
N LEU A 12 13.72 15.77 11.32
CA LEU A 12 14.84 14.85 11.11
C LEU A 12 15.86 15.52 10.19
N GLU A 13 17.03 15.81 10.74
CA GLU A 13 18.13 16.45 10.02
C GLU A 13 19.35 15.53 9.98
N GLY A 14 20.06 15.54 8.86
CA GLY A 14 21.33 14.83 8.76
C GLY A 14 21.96 14.92 7.39
N THR A 15 23.03 14.17 7.23
CA THR A 15 23.67 13.94 5.94
C THR A 15 23.67 12.46 5.65
N ALA A 16 23.39 12.09 4.41
CA ALA A 16 23.53 10.73 3.91
C ALA A 16 24.48 10.70 2.72
N LYS A 17 25.04 9.52 2.45
CA LYS A 17 25.85 9.26 1.26
C LYS A 17 25.01 9.54 0.01
N CYS A 18 25.55 10.28 -0.96
CA CYS A 18 24.85 10.47 -2.23
C CYS A 18 24.87 9.15 -3.02
N GLU A 19 23.69 8.57 -3.27
CA GLU A 19 23.56 7.32 -4.01
C GLU A 19 23.96 7.45 -5.49
N THR A 20 23.78 8.63 -6.09
CA THR A 20 24.07 8.85 -7.52
C THR A 20 25.56 8.74 -7.84
N CYS A 21 26.42 9.27 -6.96
CA CYS A 21 27.87 9.17 -7.12
C CYS A 21 28.51 8.19 -6.14
N ASN A 22 27.73 7.39 -5.43
CA ASN A 22 28.24 6.53 -4.36
C ASN A 22 29.19 7.24 -3.39
N GLY A 23 28.87 8.49 -3.04
CA GLY A 23 29.60 9.27 -2.04
C GLY A 23 30.91 9.90 -2.47
N THR A 24 31.34 9.73 -3.72
CA THR A 24 32.61 10.29 -4.21
C THR A 24 32.53 11.79 -4.51
N GLY A 25 31.31 12.31 -4.74
CA GLY A 25 31.11 13.64 -5.30
C GLY A 25 31.34 13.72 -6.80
N LEU A 26 31.84 12.65 -7.41
CA LEU A 26 32.23 12.57 -8.80
C LEU A 26 31.40 11.50 -9.51
N TYR A 27 30.95 11.82 -10.72
CA TYR A 27 30.16 10.94 -11.55
C TYR A 27 30.89 10.76 -12.87
N GLN A 28 31.04 9.52 -13.31
CA GLN A 28 31.46 9.19 -14.67
C GLN A 28 30.22 8.66 -15.38
N GLY A 29 29.69 9.46 -16.30
CA GLY A 29 28.58 9.06 -17.15
C GLY A 29 29.08 8.32 -18.37
N PHE A 30 28.18 8.14 -19.33
CA PHE A 30 28.46 7.45 -20.58
C PHE A 30 29.49 8.19 -21.48
N PRO A 31 29.47 9.54 -21.59
CA PRO A 31 30.43 10.24 -22.44
C PRO A 31 31.83 10.41 -21.85
N GLU A 32 31.98 10.34 -20.52
CA GLU A 32 33.26 10.57 -19.84
C GLU A 32 34.19 9.35 -19.98
N GLN A 33 35.30 9.49 -20.70
CA GLN A 33 36.28 8.43 -20.97
C GLN A 33 37.63 8.72 -20.29
N ASP A 34 38.54 7.74 -20.31
CA ASP A 34 39.95 7.90 -19.91
C ASP A 34 40.16 8.49 -18.51
N GLY A 35 39.33 8.08 -17.55
CA GLY A 35 39.42 8.57 -16.17
C GLY A 35 38.90 9.99 -15.97
N ALA A 36 38.19 10.56 -16.95
CA ALA A 36 37.45 11.80 -16.76
C ALA A 36 36.22 11.57 -15.87
N PHE A 37 35.97 12.50 -14.95
CA PHE A 37 34.78 12.54 -14.10
C PHE A 37 34.21 13.95 -14.10
N VAL A 38 32.89 14.07 -13.96
CA VAL A 38 32.20 15.33 -13.74
C VAL A 38 31.71 15.45 -12.31
N ILE A 39 31.48 16.67 -11.85
CA ILE A 39 30.89 16.94 -10.54
C ILE A 39 29.48 16.37 -10.51
N CYS A 40 29.17 15.58 -9.48
CA CYS A 40 27.86 14.99 -9.32
C CYS A 40 26.81 16.08 -9.05
N TYR A 41 25.91 16.32 -10.02
CA TYR A 41 24.87 17.35 -9.95
C TYR A 41 23.95 17.24 -8.71
N LYS A 42 23.74 16.03 -8.18
CA LYS A 42 22.82 15.79 -7.06
C LYS A 42 23.40 16.25 -5.71
N CYS A 43 24.71 16.15 -5.54
CA CYS A 43 25.39 16.52 -4.30
C CYS A 43 26.38 17.67 -4.46
N ASP A 44 26.47 18.23 -5.67
CA ASP A 44 27.36 19.33 -6.02
C ASP A 44 28.81 19.07 -5.58
N GLY A 45 29.34 17.89 -5.92
CA GLY A 45 30.72 17.52 -5.60
C GLY A 45 30.97 17.09 -4.16
N THR A 46 30.00 17.22 -3.26
CA THR A 46 30.24 16.99 -1.82
C THR A 46 30.23 15.51 -1.41
N GLY A 47 29.73 14.61 -2.26
CA GLY A 47 29.53 13.19 -1.94
C GLY A 47 28.41 12.92 -0.92
N LYS A 48 27.71 13.95 -0.44
CA LYS A 48 26.67 13.81 0.58
C LYS A 48 25.43 14.62 0.24
N ILE A 49 24.27 14.11 0.63
CA ILE A 49 22.99 14.82 0.53
C ILE A 49 22.55 15.24 1.92
N LYS A 50 21.98 16.43 2.04
CA LYS A 50 21.34 16.89 3.27
C LYS A 50 19.92 16.33 3.32
N ILE A 51 19.60 15.63 4.41
CA ILE A 51 18.24 15.18 4.71
C ILE A 51 17.63 16.22 5.65
N SER A 52 16.47 16.74 5.28
CA SER A 52 15.64 17.59 6.12
C SER A 52 14.19 17.19 5.92
N LEU A 53 13.63 16.47 6.89
CA LEU A 53 12.24 16.01 6.86
C LEU A 53 11.51 16.57 8.06
N ARG A 54 10.31 17.11 7.83
CA ARG A 54 9.47 17.67 8.88
C ARG A 54 8.14 16.92 8.93
N PHE A 55 7.82 16.40 10.11
CA PHE A 55 6.61 15.60 10.35
C PHE A 55 5.76 16.26 11.43
N LYS A 56 4.45 16.33 11.23
CA LYS A 56 3.51 16.65 12.32
C LYS A 56 3.46 15.47 13.29
N LYS A 57 3.46 15.74 14.59
CA LYS A 57 3.32 14.68 15.59
C LYS A 57 1.96 14.01 15.47
N PHE A 58 1.94 12.69 15.52
CA PHE A 58 0.71 11.93 15.61
C PHE A 58 0.11 12.08 17.01
N LYS A 59 -1.06 12.73 17.10
CA LYS A 59 -1.81 12.92 18.37
C LYS A 59 -3.04 12.01 18.45
N GLY A 60 -3.10 11.00 17.58
CA GLY A 60 -4.31 10.21 17.34
C GLY A 60 -4.89 10.51 15.96
N LYS A 61 -5.95 9.76 15.62
CA LYS A 61 -6.68 9.92 14.36
C LYS A 61 -7.45 11.24 14.39
N GLU A 62 -7.30 12.05 13.36
CA GLU A 62 -8.13 13.24 13.19
C GLU A 62 -9.56 12.85 12.81
N HIS A 63 -10.54 13.64 13.28
CA HIS A 63 -11.94 13.43 12.94
C HIS A 63 -12.20 13.86 11.49
N GLN A 64 -12.78 12.97 10.68
CA GLN A 64 -13.22 13.24 9.32
C GLN A 64 -14.75 13.32 9.30
N PRO A 65 -15.36 14.52 9.41
CA PRO A 65 -16.81 14.66 9.58
C PRO A 65 -17.62 14.15 8.37
N LYS A 66 -16.99 14.07 7.19
CA LYS A 66 -17.62 13.54 5.98
C LYS A 66 -17.56 12.00 5.90
N CYS A 67 -16.77 11.35 6.75
CA CYS A 67 -16.65 9.89 6.73
C CYS A 67 -17.82 9.26 7.49
N LYS A 68 -18.73 8.61 6.76
CA LYS A 68 -19.83 7.85 7.34
C LYS A 68 -19.47 6.38 7.53
N ARG A 69 -18.69 5.83 6.59
CA ARG A 69 -18.38 4.41 6.49
C ARG A 69 -16.93 4.21 6.10
N VAL A 70 -16.30 3.19 6.68
CA VAL A 70 -14.91 2.80 6.45
C VAL A 70 -14.90 1.42 5.84
N TYR A 71 -14.10 1.25 4.80
CA TYR A 71 -13.91 -0.02 4.10
C TYR A 71 -12.47 -0.52 4.26
N THR A 72 -12.24 -1.80 3.99
CA THR A 72 -10.89 -2.32 3.82
C THR A 72 -10.27 -1.81 2.53
N ARG A 73 -8.96 -1.99 2.37
CA ARG A 73 -8.20 -1.53 1.21
C ARG A 73 -8.50 -2.38 -0.03
N THR A 74 -9.43 -1.90 -0.85
CA THR A 74 -9.70 -2.47 -2.17
C THR A 74 -9.03 -1.65 -3.27
N MET A 75 -8.67 -2.26 -4.40
CA MET A 75 -8.03 -1.56 -5.51
C MET A 75 -8.99 -1.33 -6.68
N GLY A 76 -9.05 -0.09 -7.17
CA GLY A 76 -9.60 0.22 -8.50
C GLY A 76 -11.13 0.28 -8.62
N TYR A 77 -11.87 0.37 -7.50
CA TYR A 77 -13.34 0.41 -7.52
C TYR A 77 -13.93 1.72 -7.00
N GLY A 78 -14.97 2.20 -7.68
CA GLY A 78 -15.86 3.22 -7.14
C GLY A 78 -16.77 2.61 -6.08
N ILE A 79 -16.70 3.11 -4.85
CA ILE A 79 -17.50 2.66 -3.71
C ILE A 79 -18.25 3.83 -3.08
N THR A 80 -19.35 3.55 -2.39
CA THR A 80 -20.17 4.56 -1.71
C THR A 80 -20.66 3.98 -0.37
N ASP A 81 -21.10 4.83 0.55
CA ASP A 81 -21.62 4.46 1.87
C ASP A 81 -23.00 3.79 1.87
N LYS A 82 -23.65 3.65 0.70
CA LYS A 82 -25.04 3.19 0.54
C LYS A 82 -25.14 2.09 -0.51
N ASN A 83 -26.20 1.29 -0.44
CA ASN A 83 -26.53 0.33 -1.49
C ASN A 83 -26.93 1.09 -2.76
N ILE A 84 -26.44 0.64 -3.91
CA ILE A 84 -26.78 1.23 -5.21
C ILE A 84 -27.16 0.15 -6.21
N THR A 85 -28.01 0.48 -7.17
CA THR A 85 -28.34 -0.39 -8.29
C THR A 85 -27.81 0.23 -9.58
N VAL A 86 -27.00 -0.52 -10.32
CA VAL A 86 -26.44 -0.08 -11.61
C VAL A 86 -26.81 -1.12 -12.66
N LYS A 87 -27.52 -0.70 -13.71
CA LYS A 87 -28.00 -1.58 -14.79
C LYS A 87 -28.75 -2.82 -14.27
N GLY A 88 -29.63 -2.63 -13.28
CA GLY A 88 -30.41 -3.72 -12.66
C GLY A 88 -29.66 -4.61 -11.67
N ARG A 89 -28.34 -4.42 -11.48
CA ARG A 89 -27.55 -5.16 -10.49
C ARG A 89 -27.41 -4.37 -9.19
N LEU A 90 -27.77 -4.99 -8.08
CA LEU A 90 -27.58 -4.44 -6.72
C LEU A 90 -26.11 -4.56 -6.29
N PHE A 91 -25.57 -3.48 -5.75
CA PHE A 91 -24.27 -3.38 -5.11
C PHE A 91 -24.46 -3.04 -3.63
N PRO A 92 -24.39 -4.04 -2.73
CA PRO A 92 -24.75 -3.89 -1.32
C PRO A 92 -23.64 -3.26 -0.46
N PHE A 93 -23.11 -2.09 -0.81
CA PHE A 93 -21.98 -1.47 -0.08
C PHE A 93 -22.26 -1.15 1.39
N ALA A 94 -23.51 -0.90 1.77
CA ALA A 94 -23.90 -0.62 3.15
C ALA A 94 -23.84 -1.86 4.05
N ASP A 95 -23.76 -3.06 3.47
CA ASP A 95 -23.73 -4.32 4.20
C ASP A 95 -22.30 -4.71 4.59
N TYR A 96 -21.29 -4.02 4.04
CA TYR A 96 -19.87 -4.25 4.26
C TYR A 96 -19.18 -3.05 4.91
N GLY A 97 -17.90 -3.18 5.26
CA GLY A 97 -17.17 -2.15 6.00
C GLY A 97 -17.62 -2.07 7.46
N CYS A 98 -17.48 -0.90 8.07
CA CYS A 98 -18.11 -0.54 9.34
C CYS A 98 -18.38 0.96 9.36
N SER A 99 -19.26 1.42 10.25
CA SER A 99 -19.46 2.87 10.43
C SER A 99 -18.17 3.55 10.93
N TYR A 100 -18.04 4.84 10.64
CA TYR A 100 -16.89 5.60 11.14
C TYR A 100 -16.81 5.62 12.68
N LYS A 101 -17.96 5.63 13.36
CA LYS A 101 -18.06 5.54 14.83
C LYS A 101 -17.52 4.21 15.36
N GLU A 102 -17.85 3.09 14.72
CA GLU A 102 -17.34 1.77 15.09
C GLU A 102 -15.84 1.66 14.81
N TRP A 103 -15.39 2.18 13.67
CA TRP A 103 -13.97 2.19 13.32
C TRP A 103 -13.11 3.02 14.30
N LEU A 104 -13.62 4.16 14.78
CA LEU A 104 -12.98 4.95 15.83
C LEU A 104 -12.83 4.17 17.14
N LYS A 105 -13.76 3.25 17.43
CA LYS A 105 -13.70 2.31 18.57
C LYS A 105 -12.84 1.07 18.31
N GLY A 106 -12.20 0.97 17.14
CA GLY A 106 -11.33 -0.15 16.78
C GLY A 106 -12.00 -1.30 16.04
N ALA A 107 -13.26 -1.16 15.63
CA ALA A 107 -13.90 -2.19 14.80
C ALA A 107 -13.16 -2.36 13.46
N LYS A 108 -12.96 -3.61 13.06
CA LYS A 108 -12.37 -3.94 11.76
C LYS A 108 -13.46 -3.90 10.69
N PRO A 109 -13.27 -3.16 9.58
CA PRO A 109 -14.24 -3.15 8.49
C PRO A 109 -14.43 -4.55 7.87
N ILE A 110 -15.67 -4.89 7.52
CA ILE A 110 -15.98 -6.14 6.80
C ILE A 110 -15.51 -6.00 5.34
N PRO A 111 -14.73 -6.95 4.78
CA PRO A 111 -14.25 -6.86 3.40
C PRO A 111 -15.38 -6.92 2.37
N LEU A 112 -15.29 -6.15 1.28
CA LEU A 112 -16.24 -6.17 0.17
C LEU A 112 -16.11 -7.45 -0.67
N LYS A 113 -16.62 -8.58 -0.17
CA LYS A 113 -16.37 -9.91 -0.77
C LYS A 113 -16.85 -10.07 -2.21
N PHE A 114 -17.89 -9.34 -2.60
CA PHE A 114 -18.42 -9.37 -3.97
C PHE A 114 -17.54 -8.62 -4.99
N LEU A 115 -16.57 -7.83 -4.51
CA LEU A 115 -15.80 -6.89 -5.34
C LEU A 115 -14.28 -7.08 -5.19
N GLY A 116 -13.80 -7.21 -3.96
CA GLY A 116 -12.40 -7.36 -3.63
C GLY A 116 -11.93 -8.80 -3.74
N CYS A 117 -10.69 -8.98 -4.21
CA CYS A 117 -10.01 -10.26 -4.13
C CYS A 117 -9.49 -10.46 -2.68
N PRO A 118 -9.72 -11.63 -2.02
CA PRO A 118 -9.21 -11.88 -0.66
C PRO A 118 -7.69 -11.67 -0.55
N TYR A 119 -7.02 -11.89 -1.67
CA TYR A 119 -5.58 -11.80 -1.83
C TYR A 119 -5.05 -10.38 -1.76
N GLN A 120 -5.73 -9.45 -2.42
CA GLN A 120 -5.38 -8.03 -2.37
C GLN A 120 -5.79 -7.41 -1.02
N GLU A 121 -6.90 -7.87 -0.43
CA GLU A 121 -7.39 -7.34 0.84
C GLU A 121 -6.50 -7.71 2.05
N THR A 122 -5.99 -8.94 2.09
CA THR A 122 -5.38 -9.49 3.32
C THR A 122 -3.88 -9.20 3.49
N ASN A 123 -3.33 -8.24 2.74
CA ASN A 123 -1.89 -7.92 2.73
C ASN A 123 -0.99 -9.10 2.39
N GLN A 124 -1.54 -10.09 1.71
CA GLN A 124 -0.77 -11.20 1.19
C GLN A 124 -0.10 -10.77 -0.09
N ASN A 125 0.71 -9.69 0.01
CA ASN A 125 1.65 -9.26 -1.02
C ASN A 125 2.06 -10.51 -1.78
N LEU A 126 1.76 -10.57 -3.08
CA LEU A 126 1.70 -11.79 -3.90
C LEU A 126 2.97 -12.67 -3.86
N GLN A 127 3.99 -12.25 -3.11
CA GLN A 127 5.33 -12.79 -3.01
C GLN A 127 5.81 -13.08 -1.56
N THR A 128 5.15 -12.61 -0.49
CA THR A 128 5.70 -12.77 0.89
C THR A 128 4.80 -13.45 1.92
N LYS A 129 3.49 -13.49 1.71
CA LYS A 129 2.56 -14.24 2.56
C LYS A 129 1.58 -15.00 1.68
N ASP A 130 1.52 -16.31 1.88
CA ASP A 130 0.70 -17.23 1.11
C ASP A 130 0.12 -18.27 2.08
N VAL A 131 -1.09 -18.02 2.59
CA VAL A 131 -1.78 -18.94 3.50
C VAL A 131 -1.99 -20.28 2.79
N ASN A 132 -1.39 -21.35 3.32
CA ASN A 132 -1.48 -22.72 2.79
C ASN A 132 -1.13 -22.86 1.30
N ASN A 133 -0.21 -22.04 0.75
CA ASN A 133 0.16 -22.04 -0.68
C ASN A 133 -1.01 -21.77 -1.65
N LEU A 134 -2.13 -21.23 -1.17
CA LEU A 134 -3.33 -20.91 -1.95
C LEU A 134 -3.05 -20.06 -3.20
N TYR A 135 -2.09 -19.14 -3.11
CA TYR A 135 -1.81 -18.17 -4.16
C TYR A 135 -0.89 -18.77 -5.20
N LYS A 136 0.20 -19.41 -4.74
CA LYS A 136 1.15 -20.11 -5.61
C LYS A 136 0.48 -21.18 -6.45
N THR A 137 -0.54 -21.85 -5.90
CA THR A 137 -1.24 -22.94 -6.59
C THR A 137 -2.37 -22.47 -7.50
N ARG A 138 -3.04 -21.35 -7.19
CA ARG A 138 -4.28 -20.96 -7.89
C ARG A 138 -4.18 -19.67 -8.71
N CYS A 139 -3.26 -18.78 -8.37
CA CYS A 139 -3.22 -17.42 -8.93
C CYS A 139 -1.89 -17.01 -9.54
N LYS A 140 -0.81 -17.77 -9.30
CA LYS A 140 0.55 -17.46 -9.79
C LYS A 140 0.61 -17.17 -11.28
N GLU A 141 -0.06 -17.98 -12.10
CA GLU A 141 -0.05 -17.86 -13.57
C GLU A 141 -0.90 -16.69 -14.10
N ASN A 142 -1.80 -16.15 -13.27
CA ASN A 142 -2.78 -15.12 -13.66
C ASN A 142 -2.53 -13.77 -12.97
N SER A 143 -1.32 -13.58 -12.43
CA SER A 143 -0.92 -12.40 -11.66
C SER A 143 0.38 -11.81 -12.19
N GLY A 144 0.40 -10.49 -12.41
CA GLY A 144 1.57 -9.73 -12.83
C GLY A 144 1.57 -8.35 -12.16
N TRP A 145 2.73 -7.89 -11.68
CA TRP A 145 2.90 -6.55 -11.08
C TRP A 145 1.93 -6.22 -9.92
N GLY A 146 1.62 -7.18 -9.05
CA GLY A 146 0.70 -6.93 -7.93
C GLY A 146 -0.79 -6.95 -8.31
N MET A 147 -1.11 -7.15 -9.58
CA MET A 147 -2.46 -7.17 -10.12
C MET A 147 -2.78 -8.53 -10.70
N SER A 148 -4.06 -8.91 -10.67
CA SER A 148 -4.50 -10.04 -11.47
C SER A 148 -4.72 -9.59 -12.91
N VAL A 149 -3.97 -10.17 -13.84
CA VAL A 149 -4.04 -9.83 -15.26
C VAL A 149 -5.04 -10.71 -16.02
N ASN A 150 -5.23 -11.97 -15.61
CA ASN A 150 -6.09 -12.95 -16.29
C ASN A 150 -6.82 -13.90 -15.32
N CYS A 151 -7.29 -13.42 -14.17
CA CYS A 151 -7.98 -14.31 -13.21
C CYS A 151 -9.32 -14.82 -13.76
N LYS A 152 -9.39 -16.14 -13.96
CA LYS A 152 -10.61 -16.87 -14.36
C LYS A 152 -11.76 -16.73 -13.35
N LEU A 153 -11.46 -16.39 -12.10
CA LEU A 153 -12.43 -16.19 -11.01
C LEU A 153 -12.76 -14.71 -10.78
N TYR A 154 -12.42 -13.81 -11.72
CA TYR A 154 -12.69 -12.38 -11.55
C TYR A 154 -14.19 -12.07 -11.35
N ASN A 155 -15.08 -12.82 -11.99
CA ASN A 155 -16.52 -12.69 -11.81
C ASN A 155 -17.06 -13.52 -10.62
N ASP A 156 -16.27 -14.47 -10.13
CA ASP A 156 -16.63 -15.44 -9.09
C ASP A 156 -15.85 -15.21 -7.78
N LYS A 157 -15.55 -13.94 -7.44
CA LYS A 157 -14.72 -13.60 -6.27
C LYS A 157 -15.25 -14.16 -4.95
N HIS A 158 -16.58 -14.36 -4.83
CA HIS A 158 -17.20 -14.99 -3.67
C HIS A 158 -16.63 -16.40 -3.39
N LYS A 159 -16.42 -17.21 -4.43
CA LYS A 159 -15.81 -18.55 -4.29
C LYS A 159 -14.38 -18.44 -3.74
N CYS A 160 -13.60 -17.46 -4.21
CA CYS A 160 -12.26 -17.22 -3.69
C CYS A 160 -12.27 -16.90 -2.19
N TRP A 161 -13.26 -16.13 -1.73
CA TRP A 161 -13.43 -15.82 -0.30
C TRP A 161 -13.79 -17.05 0.53
N GLU A 162 -14.71 -17.89 0.07
CA GLU A 162 -15.08 -19.13 0.76
C GLU A 162 -13.86 -20.04 0.96
N ILE A 163 -13.06 -20.22 -0.10
CA ILE A 163 -11.81 -20.98 -0.06
C ILE A 163 -10.84 -20.35 0.93
N PHE A 164 -10.62 -19.04 0.82
CA PHE A 164 -9.69 -18.33 1.69
C PHE A 164 -10.06 -18.46 3.17
N GLU A 165 -11.35 -18.29 3.50
CA GLU A 165 -11.83 -18.38 4.88
C GLU A 165 -11.72 -19.80 5.42
N LYS A 166 -11.99 -20.82 4.59
CA LYS A 166 -11.78 -22.22 4.94
C LYS A 166 -10.31 -22.48 5.29
N GLU A 167 -9.38 -22.05 4.44
CA GLU A 167 -7.94 -22.28 4.66
C GLU A 167 -7.40 -21.51 5.86
N VAL A 168 -7.82 -20.25 6.06
CA VAL A 168 -7.44 -19.48 7.25
C VAL A 168 -7.94 -20.11 8.53
N ASN A 169 -9.14 -20.66 8.54
CA ASN A 169 -9.68 -21.34 9.72
C ASN A 169 -8.96 -22.67 9.99
N ASN A 170 -8.51 -23.38 8.95
CA ASN A 170 -7.71 -24.60 9.10
C ASN A 170 -6.25 -24.34 9.54
N ALA A 171 -5.76 -23.11 9.36
CA ALA A 171 -4.40 -22.70 9.72
C ALA A 171 -4.27 -22.13 11.15
N LYS A 172 -5.38 -22.06 11.89
CA LYS A 172 -5.43 -21.67 13.31
C LYS A 172 -5.47 -22.88 14.21
#